data_AF-A0A6A4FKE3-F1
#
_entry.id   AF-A0A6A4FKE3-F1
#
_cell.length_a   1.000
_cell.length_b   1.000
_cell.length_c   1.000
_cell.angle_alpha   90.00
_cell.angle_beta   90.00
_cell.angle_gamma   90.00
#
_symmetry.space_group_name_H-M   'P 1'
#
loop_
_entity.id
_entity.type
_entity.pdbx_description
1 polymer ?
#
loop_
_entity_poly.entity_id
_entity_poly.type
_entity_poly.pdbx_seq_one_letter_code
_entity_poly.pdbx_strand_id
1 'polypeptide(L)'
;MSPSYADTVKLVEDNYFHWEFNMRMKLSRKGLLTHIIKPEFDALSDRSTVQWKTNDLKALAVIAGDVSLTYQVYIRGETTAADSWRMLEEQFNRNTLKTDSSSPRSCTTSRVRCAVRGACGPVQGDRPADGDDW
;
A
#
# COMPACT_ATOMS: atom_id res chain seq x y z
N MET A 1 -32.53 0.77 -16.31
CA MET A 1 -31.79 2.01 -16.00
C MET A 1 -30.33 1.78 -16.34
N SER A 2 -29.77 2.52 -17.31
CA SER A 2 -28.33 2.48 -17.56
C SER A 2 -27.63 3.31 -16.49
N PRO A 3 -26.56 2.83 -15.84
CA PRO A 3 -25.78 3.66 -14.93
C PRO A 3 -25.30 4.90 -15.69
N SER A 4 -25.71 6.07 -15.24
CA SER A 4 -25.11 7.33 -15.69
C SER A 4 -23.65 7.28 -15.27
N TYR A 5 -22.73 7.25 -16.24
CA TYR A 5 -21.28 7.29 -15.99
C TYR A 5 -20.83 8.57 -15.24
N ALA A 6 -21.76 9.51 -15.02
CA ALA A 6 -21.53 10.75 -14.29
C ALA A 6 -21.51 10.58 -12.77
N ASP A 7 -22.10 9.52 -12.22
CA ASP A 7 -21.95 9.20 -10.79
C ASP A 7 -20.70 8.34 -10.61
N THR A 8 -19.54 9.00 -10.54
CA THR A 8 -18.31 8.28 -10.16
C THR A 8 -18.42 7.87 -8.70
N VAL A 9 -18.37 6.55 -8.47
CA VAL A 9 -18.33 5.98 -7.13
C VAL A 9 -17.13 6.57 -6.41
N LYS A 10 -17.40 7.33 -5.34
CA LYS A 10 -16.37 7.92 -4.50
C LYS A 10 -15.54 6.85 -3.81
N LEU A 11 -14.30 7.18 -3.43
CA LEU A 11 -13.47 6.27 -2.63
C LEU A 11 -14.15 5.93 -1.30
N VAL A 12 -14.34 4.64 -1.06
CA VAL A 12 -14.79 4.02 0.19
C VAL A 12 -13.87 2.82 0.49
N GLU A 13 -14.08 2.16 1.62
CA GLU A 13 -13.12 1.20 2.18
C GLU A 13 -12.83 -0.03 1.30
N ASP A 14 -13.81 -0.49 0.52
CA ASP A 14 -13.77 -1.75 -0.22
C ASP A 14 -13.51 -1.58 -1.73
N ASN A 15 -13.43 -0.36 -2.24
CA ASN A 15 -13.40 -0.09 -3.67
C ASN A 15 -12.10 0.57 -4.18
N TYR A 16 -11.04 0.56 -3.37
CA TYR A 16 -9.79 1.29 -3.64
C TYR A 16 -9.24 1.04 -5.05
N PHE A 17 -9.05 -0.21 -5.48
CA PHE A 17 -8.48 -0.51 -6.80
C PHE A 17 -9.35 -0.01 -7.97
N HIS A 18 -10.67 -0.08 -7.83
CA HIS A 18 -11.59 0.45 -8.85
C HIS A 18 -11.54 1.98 -8.90
N TRP A 19 -11.54 2.62 -7.72
CA TRP A 19 -11.39 4.06 -7.60
C TRP A 19 -10.04 4.52 -8.15
N GLU A 20 -8.96 3.83 -7.82
CA GLU A 20 -7.59 4.16 -8.22
C GLU A 20 -7.46 4.18 -9.76
N PHE A 21 -7.91 3.11 -10.41
CA PHE A 21 -7.91 3.03 -11.87
C PHE A 21 -8.74 4.16 -12.49
N ASN A 22 -9.97 4.35 -12.03
CA ASN A 22 -10.86 5.40 -12.54
C ASN A 22 -10.28 6.80 -12.32
N MET A 23 -9.61 7.03 -11.19
CA MET A 23 -8.99 8.30 -10.86
C MET A 23 -7.77 8.57 -11.75
N ARG A 24 -6.91 7.58 -11.97
CA ARG A 24 -5.80 7.68 -12.94
C ARG A 24 -6.34 8.01 -14.34
N MET A 25 -7.44 7.40 -14.77
CA MET A 25 -8.08 7.72 -16.05
C MET A 25 -8.65 9.15 -16.08
N LYS A 26 -9.28 9.59 -14.99
CA LYS A 26 -9.85 10.95 -14.85
C LYS A 26 -8.75 12.02 -14.90
N LEU A 27 -7.64 11.80 -14.23
CA LEU A 27 -6.48 12.71 -14.24
C LEU A 27 -5.77 12.70 -15.60
N SER A 28 -5.62 11.54 -16.23
CA SER A 28 -5.02 11.41 -17.57
C SER A 28 -5.78 12.22 -18.63
N ARG A 29 -7.12 12.12 -18.64
CA ARG A 29 -7.99 12.90 -19.55
C ARG A 29 -7.87 14.41 -19.34
N LYS A 30 -7.42 14.84 -18.16
CA LYS A 30 -7.21 16.25 -17.80
C LYS A 30 -5.75 16.69 -17.96
N GLY A 31 -4.83 15.78 -18.36
CA GLY A 31 -3.39 16.06 -18.41
C GLY A 31 -2.75 16.25 -17.03
N LEU A 32 -3.34 15.70 -15.98
CA LEU A 32 -2.92 15.90 -14.58
C LEU A 32 -2.26 14.67 -13.95
N LEU A 33 -2.12 13.56 -14.69
CA LEU A 33 -1.61 12.29 -14.13
C LEU A 33 -0.19 12.43 -13.56
N THR A 34 0.66 13.24 -14.18
CA THR A 34 2.05 13.49 -13.75
C THR A 34 2.16 14.12 -12.36
N HIS A 35 1.08 14.71 -11.84
CA HIS A 35 1.04 15.33 -10.51
C HIS A 35 0.83 14.33 -9.36
N ILE A 36 0.38 13.10 -9.66
CA ILE A 36 0.25 12.03 -8.65
C ILE A 36 1.36 10.98 -8.75
N ILE A 37 2.03 10.89 -9.90
CA ILE A 37 3.15 9.97 -10.09
C ILE A 37 4.37 10.54 -9.37
N LYS A 38 5.13 9.65 -8.71
CA LYS A 38 6.39 9.99 -8.07
C LYS A 38 7.33 10.63 -9.10
N PRO A 39 7.88 11.84 -8.83
CA PRO A 39 8.83 12.45 -9.75
C PRO A 39 10.10 11.62 -9.83
N GLU A 40 10.69 11.59 -11.03
CA GLU A 40 12.13 11.41 -11.17
C GLU A 40 12.85 12.67 -10.66
N PHE A 41 14.05 12.49 -10.10
CA PHE A 41 14.80 13.55 -9.40
C PHE A 41 15.00 14.82 -10.23
N ASP A 42 15.18 14.68 -11.54
CA ASP A 42 15.40 15.78 -12.48
C ASP A 42 14.14 16.60 -12.77
N ALA A 43 12.94 16.06 -12.49
CA ALA A 43 11.66 16.75 -12.68
C ALA A 43 11.34 17.76 -11.56
N LEU A 44 12.15 17.84 -10.51
CA LEU A 44 11.89 18.69 -9.34
C LEU A 44 12.05 20.20 -9.64
N SER A 45 12.93 20.59 -10.57
CA SER A 45 13.14 21.99 -10.96
C SER A 45 11.89 22.61 -11.58
N ASP A 46 11.17 21.85 -12.41
CA ASP A 46 9.93 22.29 -13.06
C ASP A 46 8.75 22.44 -12.08
N ARG A 47 8.82 21.77 -10.92
CA ARG A 47 7.78 21.85 -9.87
C ARG A 47 7.71 23.20 -9.15
N SER A 48 8.78 24.00 -9.26
CA SER A 48 8.83 25.34 -8.70
C SER A 48 7.98 26.35 -9.49
N THR A 49 7.64 26.04 -10.74
CA THR A 49 6.88 26.92 -11.64
C THR A 49 5.46 27.15 -11.14
N VAL A 50 4.94 28.37 -11.37
CA VAL A 50 3.54 28.74 -11.03
C VAL A 50 2.54 27.83 -11.74
N GLN A 51 2.86 27.43 -12.97
CA GLN A 51 2.02 26.55 -13.76
C GLN A 51 1.93 25.14 -13.16
N TRP A 52 3.06 24.57 -12.71
CA TRP A 52 3.06 23.28 -12.03
C TRP A 52 2.21 23.34 -10.76
N LYS A 53 2.45 24.32 -9.88
CA LYS A 53 1.69 24.47 -8.62
C LYS A 53 0.19 24.60 -8.86
N THR A 54 -0.19 25.34 -9.90
CA THR A 54 -1.60 25.50 -10.29
C THR A 54 -2.22 24.18 -10.73
N ASN A 55 -1.52 23.41 -11.56
CA ASN A 55 -2.01 22.11 -12.02
C ASN A 55 -2.02 21.06 -10.90
N ASP A 56 -1.07 21.14 -9.97
CA ASP A 56 -1.03 20.31 -8.78
C ASP A 56 -2.27 20.53 -7.89
N LEU A 57 -2.63 21.80 -7.63
CA LEU A 57 -3.85 22.14 -6.90
C LEU A 57 -5.12 21.71 -7.63
N LYS A 58 -5.14 21.75 -8.97
CA LYS A 58 -6.27 21.20 -9.75
C LYS A 58 -6.37 19.69 -9.57
N ALA A 59 -5.25 18.96 -9.61
CA ALA A 59 -5.22 17.53 -9.40
C ALA A 59 -5.71 17.18 -7.98
N LEU A 60 -5.24 17.93 -6.98
CA LEU A 60 -5.68 17.83 -5.59
C LEU A 60 -7.20 18.03 -5.46
N ALA A 61 -7.76 19.06 -6.08
CA ALA A 61 -9.20 19.33 -6.06
C ALA A 61 -10.03 18.19 -6.70
N VAL A 62 -9.53 17.60 -7.80
CA VAL A 62 -10.17 16.44 -8.44
C VAL A 62 -10.19 15.23 -7.52
N ILE A 63 -9.07 14.95 -6.82
CA ILE A 63 -8.98 13.85 -5.85
C ILE A 63 -9.94 14.11 -4.68
N ALA A 64 -9.88 15.30 -4.07
CA ALA A 64 -10.70 15.67 -2.91
C ALA A 64 -12.22 15.61 -3.18
N GLY A 65 -12.63 15.93 -4.41
CA GLY A 65 -14.03 15.83 -4.83
C GLY A 65 -14.55 14.40 -4.99
N ASP A 66 -13.65 13.43 -5.22
CA ASP A 66 -13.99 12.04 -5.58
C ASP A 66 -13.70 11.04 -4.45
N VAL A 67 -13.44 11.53 -3.23
CA VAL A 67 -13.29 10.72 -2.03
C VAL A 67 -14.50 10.92 -1.10
N SER A 68 -14.86 9.90 -0.34
CA SER A 68 -15.89 10.03 0.71
C SER A 68 -15.40 10.91 1.86
N LEU A 69 -16.34 11.41 2.68
CA LEU A 69 -16.03 12.31 3.79
C LEU A 69 -15.01 11.71 4.77
N THR A 70 -15.08 10.40 5.02
CA THR A 70 -14.11 9.67 5.86
C THR A 70 -12.68 9.84 5.34
N TYR A 71 -12.49 9.70 4.03
CA TYR A 71 -11.17 9.83 3.41
C TYR A 71 -10.72 11.28 3.21
N GLN A 72 -11.65 12.23 3.08
CA GLN A 72 -11.32 13.67 3.04
C GLN A 72 -10.55 14.12 4.30
N VAL A 73 -10.84 13.54 5.45
CA VAL A 73 -10.15 13.88 6.72
C VAL A 73 -8.65 13.59 6.62
N TYR A 74 -8.27 12.50 5.96
CA TYR A 74 -6.85 12.11 5.84
C TYR A 74 -6.06 13.03 4.92
N ILE A 75 -6.69 13.54 3.85
CA ILE A 75 -6.01 14.41 2.87
C ILE A 75 -6.17 15.91 3.17
N ARG A 76 -6.92 16.29 4.21
CA ARG A 76 -7.18 17.70 4.55
C ARG A 76 -5.90 18.51 4.81
N GLY A 77 -4.88 17.87 5.37
CA GLY A 77 -3.59 18.51 5.68
C GLY A 77 -2.60 18.51 4.51
N GLU A 78 -2.91 17.79 3.44
CA GLU A 78 -2.00 17.62 2.31
C GLU A 78 -2.09 18.83 1.38
N THR A 79 -0.92 19.32 0.98
CA THR A 79 -0.81 20.52 0.12
C THR A 79 -0.51 20.17 -1.33
N THR A 80 -0.23 18.90 -1.62
CA THR A 80 0.04 18.41 -2.97
C THR A 80 -0.86 17.23 -3.34
N ALA A 81 -1.08 17.07 -4.65
CA ALA A 81 -1.82 15.93 -5.17
C ALA A 81 -1.08 14.60 -4.91
N ALA A 82 0.25 14.60 -5.04
CA ALA A 82 1.08 13.42 -4.79
C ALA A 82 1.03 12.96 -3.32
N ASP A 83 1.11 13.90 -2.37
CA ASP A 83 1.04 13.53 -0.95
C ASP A 83 -0.36 13.03 -0.56
N SER A 84 -1.41 13.65 -1.09
CA SER A 84 -2.79 13.16 -0.93
C SER A 84 -2.96 11.75 -1.49
N TRP A 85 -2.41 11.49 -2.68
CA TRP A 85 -2.44 10.16 -3.30
C TRP A 85 -1.76 9.11 -2.43
N ARG A 86 -0.53 9.40 -1.96
CA ARG A 86 0.23 8.53 -1.05
C ARG A 86 -0.53 8.26 0.25
N MET A 87 -1.13 9.29 0.83
CA MET A 87 -1.90 9.15 2.07
C MET A 87 -3.06 8.18 1.91
N LEU A 88 -3.81 8.26 0.81
CA LEU A 88 -4.93 7.35 0.54
C LEU A 88 -4.47 5.89 0.34
N GLU A 89 -3.36 5.69 -0.39
CA GLU A 89 -2.72 4.38 -0.56
C GLU A 89 -2.28 3.79 0.79
N GLU A 90 -1.65 4.60 1.65
CA GLU A 90 -1.23 4.18 2.99
C GLU A 90 -2.42 3.78 3.86
N GLN A 91 -3.53 4.54 3.83
CA GLN A 91 -4.73 4.18 4.62
C GLN A 91 -5.34 2.86 4.15
N PHE A 92 -5.45 2.67 2.84
CA PHE A 92 -5.93 1.40 2.29
C PHE A 92 -5.06 0.21 2.73
N ASN A 93 -3.73 0.36 2.63
CA ASN A 93 -2.79 -0.66 3.04
C ASN A 93 -2.87 -0.95 4.55
N ARG A 94 -3.00 0.08 5.40
CA ARG A 94 -3.17 -0.09 6.85
C ARG A 94 -4.45 -0.83 7.21
N ASN A 95 -5.57 -0.56 6.53
CA ASN A 95 -6.84 -1.23 6.79
C ASN A 95 -6.80 -2.70 6.35
N THR A 96 -6.19 -2.98 5.19
CA THR A 96 -6.06 -4.35 4.66
C THR A 96 -5.12 -5.22 5.51
N LEU A 97 -4.01 -4.66 6.01
CA LEU A 97 -3.04 -5.42 6.83
C LEU A 97 -3.53 -5.63 8.28
N LYS A 98 -4.37 -4.74 8.81
CA LYS A 98 -4.99 -4.93 10.14
C LYS A 98 -5.94 -6.13 10.17
N THR A 99 -6.63 -6.43 9.07
CA THR A 99 -7.55 -7.58 9.02
C THR A 99 -6.82 -8.93 8.98
N ASP A 100 -5.60 -9.00 8.43
CA ASP A 100 -4.81 -10.25 8.33
C ASP A 100 -4.09 -10.66 9.63
N SER A 101 -3.91 -9.74 10.58
CA SER A 101 -3.27 -10.02 11.87
C SER A 101 -4.26 -10.51 12.96
N SER A 102 -5.56 -10.57 12.66
CA SER A 102 -6.61 -10.97 13.60
C SER A 102 -7.32 -12.29 13.28
N SER A 103 -6.95 -12.97 12.20
CA SER A 103 -7.48 -14.31 11.90
C SER A 103 -6.63 -15.40 12.59
N PRO A 104 -7.17 -16.18 13.54
CA PRO A 104 -6.45 -17.31 14.09
C PRO A 104 -6.35 -18.38 12.99
N ARG A 105 -5.14 -18.58 12.47
CA ARG A 105 -4.84 -19.67 11.54
C ARG A 105 -5.12 -21.00 12.23
N SER A 106 -6.31 -21.54 12.04
CA SER A 106 -6.59 -22.97 12.20
C SER A 106 -5.86 -23.71 11.09
N CYS A 107 -4.61 -24.10 11.34
CA CYS A 107 -3.96 -25.15 10.56
C CYS A 107 -4.44 -26.50 11.09
N THR A 108 -5.64 -26.91 10.65
CA THR A 108 -6.04 -28.32 10.73
C THR A 108 -5.81 -28.93 9.35
N THR A 109 -4.75 -29.72 9.18
CA THR A 109 -4.70 -30.77 8.16
C THR A 109 -3.87 -31.93 8.69
N SER A 110 -4.60 -32.97 9.05
CA SER A 110 -4.14 -34.26 9.55
C SER A 110 -3.45 -35.09 8.46
N ARG A 111 -2.33 -35.76 8.80
CA ARG A 111 -2.16 -37.20 8.48
C ARG A 111 -1.00 -37.86 9.25
N VAL A 112 -1.36 -38.44 10.40
CA VAL A 112 -1.07 -39.81 10.86
C VAL A 112 0.14 -40.55 10.25
N ARG A 113 1.16 -40.80 11.07
CA ARG A 113 1.74 -42.14 11.37
C ARG A 113 2.64 -42.02 12.61
N CYS A 114 2.16 -42.41 13.79
CA CYS A 114 2.31 -43.73 14.44
C CYS A 114 3.75 -44.18 14.73
N ALA A 115 4.00 -44.33 16.04
CA ALA A 115 4.80 -45.37 16.73
C ALA A 115 6.31 -45.16 16.99
N VAL A 116 6.60 -44.80 18.25
CA VAL A 116 7.33 -45.61 19.24
C VAL A 116 8.71 -46.17 18.83
N ARG A 117 9.80 -45.54 19.32
CA ARG A 117 10.88 -46.15 20.14
C ARG A 117 12.08 -45.20 20.29
N GLY A 118 12.57 -45.07 21.52
CA GLY A 118 14.01 -45.05 21.80
C GLY A 118 14.71 -43.69 21.88
N ALA A 119 14.92 -43.25 23.13
CA ALA A 119 16.15 -42.63 23.66
C ALA A 119 16.95 -41.67 22.76
N CYS A 120 16.95 -40.38 23.11
CA CYS A 120 18.08 -39.49 22.84
C CYS A 120 18.62 -38.99 24.19
N GLY A 121 19.72 -39.59 24.66
CA GLY A 121 20.58 -38.97 25.67
C GLY A 121 21.41 -37.83 25.03
N PRO A 122 22.01 -36.94 25.83
CA PRO A 122 22.83 -35.86 25.30
C PRO A 122 24.20 -36.39 24.86
N VAL A 123 24.56 -36.19 23.59
CA VAL A 123 25.97 -36.26 23.16
C VAL A 123 26.62 -34.94 23.49
N GLN A 124 27.54 -34.98 24.45
CA GLN A 124 28.29 -33.85 24.95
C GLN A 124 29.77 -34.11 24.65
N GLY A 125 30.39 -33.18 23.92
CA GLY A 125 31.84 -32.96 23.96
C GLY A 125 32.64 -33.50 22.78
N ASP A 126 32.84 -32.65 21.78
CA ASP A 126 34.12 -32.64 21.05
C ASP A 126 35.00 -31.57 21.71
N ARG A 127 35.99 -32.03 22.48
CA ARG A 127 37.09 -31.19 22.99
C ARG A 127 38.29 -31.43 22.06
N PRO A 128 39.00 -30.39 21.61
CA PRO A 128 40.14 -30.54 20.72
C PRO A 128 41.39 -31.00 21.51
N ALA A 129 42.29 -31.69 20.84
CA ALA A 129 43.65 -31.92 21.31
C ALA A 129 44.62 -31.68 20.14
N ASP A 130 45.10 -30.44 20.10
CA ASP A 130 46.50 -30.05 20.09
C ASP A 130 47.54 -31.01 19.47
N GLY A 131 48.30 -30.46 18.52
CA GLY A 131 49.74 -30.44 18.64
C GLY A 131 50.51 -31.47 17.80
N ASP A 132 51.18 -30.93 16.79
CA ASP A 132 52.14 -31.59 15.92
C ASP A 132 53.41 -32.09 16.67
N ASP A 133 53.93 -33.22 16.21
CA ASP A 133 55.32 -33.72 16.17
C ASP A 133 56.36 -33.31 17.25
N TRP A 134 56.93 -34.38 17.84
CA TRP A 134 58.16 -34.57 18.65
C TRP A 134 58.03 -34.61 20.19
#